data_AF-A0A1Y2RDC3-F1
#
_entry.id   AF-A0A1Y2RDC3-F1
#
_cell.length_a   1.000
_cell.length_b   1.000
_cell.length_c   1.000
_cell.angle_alpha   90.00
_cell.angle_beta   90.00
_cell.angle_gamma   90.00
#
_symmetry.space_group_name_H-M   'P 1'
#
loop_
_entity.id
_entity.type
_entity.pdbx_description
1 polymer ?
#
loop_
_entity_poly.entity_id
_entity_poly.type
_entity_poly.pdbx_seq_one_letter_code
_entity_poly.pdbx_strand_id
1 'polypeptide(L)'
;MKKFSFIISILFVSISSNAQSDASTIRDIETVCNYYLIGGTNGDSIMYSKAFAPDGQMRFVRNDTLFNVSLKDFMARMKNSGIKQNRTTKIENIQVFGTAATAKLTIEYPTFFYHDIMGLLKTKDGWKIVSKIFYREDKTK
;
A
#
# COMPACT_ATOMS: atom_id res chain seq x y z
N MET A 1 -53.85 3.08 15.89
CA MET A 1 -52.74 3.64 15.07
C MET A 1 -51.39 3.52 15.79
N LYS A 2 -50.89 2.31 16.10
CA LYS A 2 -49.60 2.13 16.83
C LYS A 2 -48.75 0.93 16.37
N LYS A 3 -49.10 0.25 15.27
CA LYS A 3 -48.38 -0.96 14.81
C LYS A 3 -47.47 -0.74 13.59
N PHE A 4 -47.45 0.47 13.02
CA PHE A 4 -46.65 0.75 11.81
C PHE A 4 -45.25 1.34 12.10
N SER A 5 -44.95 1.66 13.36
CA SER A 5 -43.68 2.33 13.72
C SER A 5 -42.50 1.38 13.90
N PHE A 6 -42.72 0.06 14.03
CA PHE A 6 -41.66 -0.89 14.40
C PHE A 6 -40.88 -1.46 13.20
N ILE A 7 -41.43 -1.36 11.98
CA ILE A 7 -40.82 -1.98 10.78
C ILE A 7 -39.72 -1.10 10.17
N ILE A 8 -39.74 0.22 10.39
CA ILE A 8 -38.74 1.15 9.83
C ILE A 8 -37.37 1.04 10.54
N SER A 9 -37.32 0.55 11.78
CA SER A 9 -36.05 0.48 12.53
C SER A 9 -35.16 -0.71 12.15
N ILE A 10 -35.69 -1.73 11.46
CA ILE A 10 -34.95 -2.95 11.11
C ILE A 10 -34.19 -2.81 9.77
N LEU A 11 -34.61 -1.89 8.89
CA LEU A 11 -33.95 -1.71 7.58
C LEU A 11 -32.62 -0.94 7.65
N PHE A 12 -32.33 -0.20 8.74
CA PHE A 12 -31.11 0.59 8.86
C PHE A 12 -29.88 -0.20 9.36
N VAL A 13 -30.06 -1.42 9.88
CA VAL A 13 -28.95 -2.19 10.49
C VAL A 13 -28.10 -2.89 9.42
N SER A 14 -28.68 -3.30 8.29
CA SER A 14 -27.98 -4.13 7.28
C SER A 14 -26.99 -3.36 6.41
N ILE A 15 -27.07 -2.03 6.34
CA ILE A 15 -26.20 -1.20 5.49
C ILE A 15 -24.82 -0.98 6.14
N SER A 16 -24.77 -0.97 7.48
CA SER A 16 -23.54 -0.69 8.24
C SER A 16 -22.49 -1.80 8.17
N SER A 17 -22.91 -3.05 7.93
CA SER A 17 -21.99 -4.21 7.96
C SER A 17 -20.99 -4.21 6.80
N ASN A 18 -21.42 -3.85 5.59
CA ASN A 18 -20.52 -3.80 4.42
C ASN A 18 -19.52 -2.64 4.54
N ALA A 19 -20.00 -1.44 4.92
CA ALA A 19 -19.14 -0.28 5.11
C ALA A 19 -18.07 -0.50 6.21
N GLN A 20 -18.42 -1.22 7.29
CA GLN A 20 -17.47 -1.54 8.35
C GLN A 20 -16.38 -2.52 7.87
N SER A 21 -16.74 -3.48 7.01
CA SER A 21 -15.80 -4.45 6.44
C SER A 21 -14.83 -3.82 5.42
N ASP A 22 -15.29 -2.83 4.65
CA ASP A 22 -14.45 -2.08 3.73
C ASP A 22 -13.48 -1.17 4.47
N ALA A 23 -13.95 -0.48 5.52
CA ALA A 23 -13.12 0.37 6.35
C ALA A 23 -12.05 -0.41 7.15
N SER A 24 -12.32 -1.64 7.59
CA SER A 24 -11.28 -2.49 8.19
C SER A 24 -10.28 -2.97 7.14
N THR A 25 -10.76 -3.37 5.96
CA THR A 25 -9.89 -3.83 4.87
C THR A 25 -8.93 -2.74 4.39
N ILE A 26 -9.42 -1.50 4.26
CA ILE A 26 -8.57 -0.35 3.91
C ILE A 26 -7.49 -0.14 4.98
N ARG A 27 -7.84 -0.18 6.27
CA ARG A 27 -6.87 -0.01 7.38
C ARG A 27 -5.80 -1.11 7.40
N ASP A 28 -6.15 -2.35 7.05
CA ASP A 28 -5.17 -3.44 6.94
C ASP A 28 -4.20 -3.18 5.79
N ILE A 29 -4.70 -2.71 4.64
CA ILE A 29 -3.87 -2.35 3.49
C ILE A 29 -2.99 -1.14 3.80
N GLU A 30 -3.52 -0.11 4.46
CA GLU A 30 -2.75 1.04 4.92
C GLU A 30 -1.60 0.60 5.85
N THR A 31 -1.87 -0.34 6.75
CA THR A 31 -0.85 -0.91 7.64
C THR A 31 0.28 -1.56 6.83
N VAL A 32 -0.06 -2.36 5.81
CA VAL A 32 0.91 -3.00 4.93
C VAL A 32 1.71 -1.97 4.10
N CYS A 33 1.06 -0.96 3.55
CA CYS A 33 1.73 0.15 2.87
C CYS A 33 2.66 0.91 3.84
N ASN A 34 2.25 1.11 5.08
CA ASN A 34 3.06 1.81 6.08
C ASN A 34 4.28 1.01 6.53
N TYR A 35 4.25 -0.33 6.52
CA TYR A 35 5.47 -1.13 6.69
C TYR A 35 6.54 -0.76 5.66
N TYR A 36 6.15 -0.60 4.39
CA TYR A 36 7.03 -0.13 3.32
C TYR A 36 7.47 1.33 3.50
N LEU A 37 6.52 2.24 3.73
CA LEU A 37 6.78 3.67 3.79
C LEU A 37 7.62 4.05 5.02
N ILE A 38 7.20 3.63 6.21
CA ILE A 38 7.89 3.93 7.47
C ILE A 38 9.23 3.19 7.54
N GLY A 39 9.26 1.90 7.17
CA GLY A 39 10.48 1.11 7.16
C GLY A 39 11.55 1.72 6.25
N GLY A 40 11.16 2.13 5.03
CA GLY A 40 12.08 2.81 4.13
C GLY A 40 12.50 4.21 4.62
N THR A 41 11.62 4.92 5.34
CA THR A 41 11.92 6.25 5.88
C THR A 41 12.90 6.16 7.03
N ASN A 42 12.81 5.12 7.85
CA ASN A 42 13.66 4.97 9.03
C ASN A 42 14.91 4.10 8.81
N GLY A 43 15.13 3.60 7.60
CA GLY A 43 16.26 2.70 7.36
C GLY A 43 16.08 1.34 8.05
N ASP A 44 14.83 0.91 8.27
CA ASP A 44 14.46 -0.32 9.00
C ASP A 44 14.03 -1.39 7.98
N SER A 45 14.96 -2.28 7.68
CA SER A 45 14.76 -3.38 6.73
C SER A 45 13.76 -4.42 7.22
N ILE A 46 13.61 -4.57 8.55
CA ILE A 46 12.74 -5.58 9.17
C ILE A 46 11.29 -5.13 9.03
N MET A 47 11.00 -3.86 9.32
CA MET A 47 9.68 -3.29 9.08
C MET A 47 9.37 -3.28 7.58
N TYR A 48 10.33 -2.86 6.76
CA TYR A 48 10.19 -2.80 5.30
C TYR A 48 9.81 -4.15 4.68
N SER A 49 10.46 -5.24 5.09
CA SER A 49 10.23 -6.56 4.51
C SER A 49 8.86 -7.16 4.86
N LYS A 50 8.19 -6.70 5.93
CA LYS A 50 6.85 -7.17 6.30
C LYS A 50 5.79 -6.86 5.23
N ALA A 51 6.02 -5.83 4.42
CA ALA A 51 5.07 -5.36 3.42
C ALA A 51 4.92 -6.32 2.23
N PHE A 52 5.97 -7.07 1.88
CA PHE A 52 6.08 -7.72 0.57
C PHE A 52 5.87 -9.23 0.64
N ALA A 53 5.32 -9.78 -0.45
CA ALA A 53 5.40 -11.21 -0.75
C ALA A 53 6.77 -11.52 -1.39
N PRO A 54 7.49 -12.57 -0.95
CA PRO A 54 8.85 -12.86 -1.43
C PRO A 54 8.96 -13.17 -2.94
N ASP A 55 7.88 -13.68 -3.53
CA ASP A 55 7.77 -14.11 -4.94
C ASP A 55 7.32 -12.99 -5.90
N GLY A 56 6.96 -11.82 -5.37
CA GLY A 56 6.48 -10.72 -6.18
C GLY A 56 7.57 -10.01 -7.01
N GLN A 57 7.15 -9.04 -7.82
CA GLN A 57 8.02 -8.37 -8.79
C GLN A 57 7.89 -6.84 -8.75
N MET A 58 9.01 -6.13 -8.92
CA MET A 58 9.06 -4.70 -9.18
C MET A 58 9.47 -4.45 -10.64
N ARG A 59 8.67 -3.68 -11.38
CA ARG A 59 8.97 -3.29 -12.76
C ARG A 59 8.99 -1.80 -12.94
N PHE A 60 9.90 -1.30 -13.78
CA PHE A 60 9.99 0.12 -14.06
C PHE A 60 10.69 0.35 -15.40
N VAL A 61 10.49 1.53 -15.97
CA VAL A 61 11.20 1.96 -17.18
C VAL A 61 12.26 2.99 -16.79
N ARG A 62 13.45 2.86 -17.37
CA ARG A 62 14.51 3.88 -17.31
C ARG A 62 15.21 3.93 -18.66
N ASN A 63 15.31 5.11 -19.27
CA ASN A 63 15.91 5.30 -20.60
C ASN A 63 15.31 4.32 -21.62
N ASP A 64 13.98 4.27 -21.70
CA ASP A 64 13.19 3.40 -22.57
C ASP A 64 13.42 1.89 -22.42
N THR A 65 14.16 1.48 -21.38
CA THR A 65 14.44 0.08 -21.07
C THR A 65 13.55 -0.38 -19.93
N LEU A 66 12.83 -1.48 -20.14
CA LEU A 66 12.06 -2.16 -19.10
C LEU A 66 12.99 -2.96 -18.19
N PHE A 67 12.92 -2.69 -16.89
CA PHE A 67 13.58 -3.45 -15.86
C PHE A 67 12.57 -4.29 -15.08
N ASN A 68 12.97 -5.51 -14.73
CA ASN A 68 12.25 -6.38 -13.82
C ASN A 68 13.18 -6.82 -12.69
N VAL A 69 12.77 -6.61 -11.45
CA VAL A 69 13.54 -6.92 -10.24
C VAL A 69 12.64 -7.72 -9.31
N SER A 70 13.10 -8.87 -8.81
CA SER A 70 12.33 -9.60 -7.81
C SER A 70 12.14 -8.77 -6.53
N LEU A 71 11.01 -8.88 -5.86
CA LEU A 71 10.82 -8.19 -4.58
C LEU A 71 11.79 -8.69 -3.51
N LYS A 72 12.21 -9.95 -3.59
CA LYS A 72 13.31 -10.49 -2.78
C LYS A 72 14.60 -9.68 -2.94
N ASP A 73 15.06 -9.46 -4.17
CA ASP A 73 16.27 -8.69 -4.43
C ASP A 73 16.09 -7.21 -4.09
N PHE A 74 14.89 -6.68 -4.30
CA PHE A 74 14.56 -5.32 -3.93
C PHE A 74 14.65 -5.11 -2.41
N MET A 75 14.08 -6.03 -1.62
CA MET A 75 14.20 -6.02 -0.16
C MET A 75 15.65 -6.19 0.31
N ALA A 76 16.43 -7.05 -0.33
CA ALA A 76 17.84 -7.28 0.02
C ALA A 76 18.72 -6.03 -0.13
N ARG A 77 18.31 -5.06 -0.95
CA ARG A 77 19.03 -3.77 -1.10
C ARG A 77 18.81 -2.84 0.10
N MET A 78 17.76 -3.06 0.88
CA MET A 78 17.46 -2.24 2.04
C MET A 78 18.36 -2.64 3.22
N LYS A 79 19.26 -1.73 3.64
CA LYS A 79 20.10 -1.94 4.83
C LYS A 79 19.34 -1.61 6.10
N ASN A 80 19.55 -2.38 7.16
CA ASN A 80 19.03 -2.08 8.50
C ASN A 80 19.85 -0.99 9.21
N SER A 81 19.98 0.16 8.57
CA SER A 81 20.85 1.25 9.03
C SER A 81 20.29 2.04 10.22
N GLY A 82 18.97 2.06 10.40
CA GLY A 82 18.31 2.98 11.34
C GLY A 82 18.44 4.46 10.97
N ILE A 83 19.07 4.78 9.83
CA ILE A 83 19.29 6.16 9.39
C ILE A 83 18.02 6.66 8.70
N LYS A 84 17.40 7.64 9.34
CA LYS A 84 16.21 8.31 8.81
C LYS A 84 16.54 9.05 7.51
N GLN A 85 15.80 8.73 6.46
CA GLN A 85 15.86 9.40 5.16
C GLN A 85 15.11 10.72 5.20
N ASN A 86 15.65 11.74 4.54
CA ASN A 86 14.96 13.01 4.34
C ASN A 86 13.91 12.84 3.23
N ARG A 87 12.70 12.38 3.62
CA ARG A 87 11.57 12.18 2.71
C ARG A 87 10.24 12.26 3.46
N THR A 88 9.19 12.62 2.76
CA THR A 88 7.80 12.51 3.23
C THR A 88 7.06 11.46 2.39
N THR A 89 6.01 10.89 2.95
CA THR A 89 5.28 9.78 2.33
C THR A 89 3.79 9.96 2.47
N LYS A 90 3.04 9.60 1.43
CA LYS A 90 1.57 9.66 1.41
C LYS A 90 0.97 8.45 0.70
N ILE A 91 -0.11 7.93 1.26
CA ILE A 91 -1.01 7.00 0.56
C ILE A 91 -2.05 7.88 -0.14
N GLU A 92 -2.01 7.94 -1.48
CA GLU A 92 -2.91 8.79 -2.26
C GLU A 92 -4.29 8.16 -2.43
N ASN A 93 -4.32 6.85 -2.66
CA ASN A 93 -5.54 6.14 -2.98
C ASN A 93 -5.35 4.64 -2.74
N ILE A 94 -6.40 3.97 -2.27
CA ILE A 94 -6.51 2.51 -2.21
C ILE A 94 -7.82 2.12 -2.91
N GLN A 95 -7.76 1.13 -3.81
CA GLN A 95 -8.93 0.50 -4.41
C GLN A 95 -8.90 -0.99 -4.09
N VAL A 96 -10.04 -1.52 -3.64
CA VAL A 96 -10.17 -2.92 -3.20
C VAL A 96 -11.20 -3.62 -4.08
N PHE A 97 -10.84 -4.82 -4.53
CA PHE A 97 -11.66 -5.72 -5.34
C PHE A 97 -11.59 -7.13 -4.75
N GLY A 98 -12.40 -7.39 -3.71
CA GLY A 98 -12.40 -8.66 -2.99
C GLY A 98 -11.04 -8.94 -2.33
N THR A 99 -10.30 -9.92 -2.86
CA THR A 99 -8.97 -10.32 -2.35
C THR A 99 -7.80 -9.61 -3.05
N ALA A 100 -8.08 -8.72 -4.01
CA ALA A 100 -7.07 -7.93 -4.70
C ALA A 100 -7.24 -6.45 -4.39
N ALA A 101 -6.14 -5.70 -4.38
CA ALA A 101 -6.17 -4.26 -4.21
C ALA A 101 -5.04 -3.57 -4.97
N THR A 102 -5.23 -2.29 -5.26
CA THR A 102 -4.15 -1.39 -5.71
C THR A 102 -4.01 -0.23 -4.74
N ALA A 103 -2.78 0.18 -4.46
CA ALA A 103 -2.48 1.37 -3.69
C ALA A 103 -1.55 2.29 -4.48
N LYS A 104 -1.90 3.58 -4.57
CA LYS A 104 -1.04 4.62 -5.12
C LYS A 104 -0.35 5.36 -3.98
N LEU A 105 0.98 5.43 -4.02
CA LEU A 105 1.79 6.06 -2.99
C LEU A 105 2.65 7.15 -3.61
N THR A 106 2.81 8.24 -2.88
CA THR A 106 3.78 9.29 -3.21
C THR A 106 4.88 9.28 -2.17
N ILE A 107 6.13 9.20 -2.61
CA ILE A 107 7.31 9.40 -1.75
C ILE A 107 8.03 10.63 -2.27
N GLU A 108 8.05 11.69 -1.46
CA GLU A 108 8.68 12.94 -1.81
C GLU A 108 10.07 13.03 -1.18
N TYR A 109 11.07 13.23 -2.04
CA TYR A 109 12.43 13.59 -1.67
C TYR A 109 12.66 15.09 -1.96
N PRO A 110 13.79 15.67 -1.49
CA PRO A 110 14.10 17.07 -1.74
C PRO A 110 14.13 17.44 -3.23
N THR A 111 14.55 16.51 -4.10
CA THR A 111 14.79 16.77 -5.52
C THR A 111 13.89 16.00 -6.48
N PHE A 112 13.08 15.05 -6.01
CA PHE A 112 12.21 14.23 -6.86
C PHE A 112 11.07 13.60 -6.07
N PHE A 113 10.10 13.03 -6.79
CA PHE A 113 9.05 12.17 -6.27
C PHE A 113 9.20 10.76 -6.82
N TYR A 114 8.77 9.77 -6.04
CA TYR A 114 8.35 8.47 -6.56
C TYR A 114 6.83 8.39 -6.51
N HIS A 115 6.23 8.04 -7.65
CA HIS A 115 4.84 7.66 -7.79
C HIS A 115 4.79 6.14 -7.88
N ASP A 116 4.57 5.49 -6.74
CA ASP A 116 4.51 4.04 -6.67
C ASP A 116 3.07 3.56 -6.86
N ILE A 117 2.89 2.53 -7.67
CA ILE A 117 1.63 1.81 -7.83
C ILE A 117 1.87 0.38 -7.36
N MET A 118 1.23 0.02 -6.25
CA MET A 118 1.36 -1.26 -5.59
C MET A 118 0.18 -2.15 -5.95
N GLY A 119 0.45 -3.37 -6.40
CA GLY A 119 -0.55 -4.44 -6.43
C GLY A 119 -0.46 -5.27 -5.15
N LEU A 120 -1.60 -5.47 -4.50
CA LEU A 120 -1.71 -6.23 -3.25
C LEU A 120 -2.69 -7.40 -3.39
N LEU A 121 -2.39 -8.49 -2.71
CA LEU A 121 -3.29 -9.64 -2.57
C LEU A 121 -3.47 -9.99 -1.09
N LYS A 122 -4.68 -10.41 -0.74
CA LYS A 122 -5.02 -10.97 0.57
C LYS A 122 -4.63 -12.45 0.57
N THR A 123 -3.62 -12.80 1.36
CA THR A 123 -3.18 -14.18 1.55
C THR A 123 -3.73 -14.72 2.87
N LYS A 124 -3.44 -16.00 3.17
CA LYS A 124 -3.71 -16.60 4.48
C LYS A 124 -3.00 -15.87 5.64
N ASP A 125 -1.88 -15.20 5.35
CA ASP A 125 -1.05 -14.48 6.32
C ASP A 125 -1.37 -12.97 6.34
N GLY A 126 -2.50 -12.57 5.73
CA GLY A 126 -2.93 -11.19 5.60
C GLY A 126 -2.59 -10.56 4.24
N TRP A 127 -2.77 -9.25 4.13
CA TRP A 127 -2.45 -8.51 2.92
C TRP A 127 -0.93 -8.43 2.69
N LYS A 128 -0.52 -8.55 1.42
CA LYS A 128 0.88 -8.43 0.99
C LYS A 128 0.97 -7.67 -0.33
N ILE A 129 2.03 -6.86 -0.47
CA ILE A 129 2.41 -6.26 -1.76
C ILE A 129 3.07 -7.36 -2.60
N VAL A 130 2.45 -7.69 -3.74
CA VAL A 130 2.92 -8.72 -4.67
C VAL A 130 3.51 -8.13 -5.94
N SER A 131 3.24 -6.86 -6.22
CA SER A 131 3.87 -6.15 -7.33
C SER A 131 4.04 -4.67 -7.06
N LYS A 132 5.07 -4.09 -7.67
CA LYS A 132 5.32 -2.65 -7.66
C LYS A 132 5.66 -2.20 -9.07
N ILE A 133 5.03 -1.12 -9.53
CA ILE A 133 5.57 -0.29 -10.61
C ILE A 133 5.75 1.13 -10.11
N PHE A 134 6.64 1.91 -10.73
CA PHE A 134 6.82 3.29 -10.33
C PHE A 134 7.25 4.20 -11.47
N TYR A 135 6.97 5.49 -11.28
CA TYR A 135 7.58 6.57 -12.03
C TYR A 135 8.38 7.48 -11.08
N ARG A 136 9.55 7.93 -11.53
CA ARG A 136 10.34 8.94 -10.82
C ARG A 136 10.18 10.27 -11.53
N GLU A 137 9.64 11.25 -10.82
CA GLU A 137 9.45 12.61 -11.32
C GLU A 137 10.49 13.53 -10.66
N ASP A 138 11.42 14.08 -11.44
CA ASP A 138 12.36 15.07 -10.93
C ASP A 138 11.63 16.40 -10.69
N LYS A 139 11.89 17.04 -9.54
CA LYS A 139 11.40 18.39 -9.28
C LYS A 139 12.12 19.33 -10.23
N THR A 140 11.38 20.11 -11.02
CA THR A 140 11.94 21.20 -11.79
C THR A 140 12.70 22.14 -10.85
N LYS A 141 13.93 22.48 -11.25
CA LYS A 141 14.77 23.47 -10.56
C LYS A 141 14.17 24.86 -10.66
#